data_AF-A0A093XRI6-F1
#
_entry.id   AF-A0A093XRI6-F1
#
_cell.length_a   1.000
_cell.length_b   1.000
_cell.length_c   1.000
_cell.angle_alpha   90.00
_cell.angle_beta   90.00
_cell.angle_gamma   90.00
#
_symmetry.space_group_name_H-M   'P 1'
#
loop_
_entity.id
_entity.type
_entity.pdbx_description
1 polymer ?
#
loop_
_entity_poly.entity_id
_entity_poly.type
_entity_poly.pdbx_seq_one_letter_code
_entity_poly.pdbx_strand_id
1 'polypeptide(L)'
;MNRLGVLVDLAHVSPDTMRDVLGGGDDWAGSTAPPIFSHSSAHALCPHPRNVPDDVLQLVKARGSVVMINFMPDFVSCAIPDPPNKNGIPDFVDANSTLAHVADHIVYIGELIGFEHVGLGSDYDGITTTPRGLEDVTKFPDLVAELLRRGVSDEDAAKVVGGNILRVWAEADKVALKMQADGEKPLEDDLPNVGW
;
A
#
# COMPACT_ATOMS: atom_id res chain seq x y z
N MET A 1 -7.61 -7.76 14.94
CA MET A 1 -7.39 -8.28 13.57
C MET A 1 -6.32 -9.38 13.54
N ASN A 2 -5.11 -9.15 14.08
CA ASN A 2 -4.02 -10.16 14.13
C ASN A 2 -4.44 -11.55 14.63
N ARG A 3 -5.12 -11.66 15.78
CA ARG A 3 -5.60 -12.94 16.32
C ARG A 3 -6.51 -13.73 15.36
N LEU A 4 -7.23 -13.03 14.48
CA LEU A 4 -8.17 -13.62 13.53
C LEU A 4 -7.54 -13.96 12.17
N GLY A 5 -6.30 -13.53 11.89
CA GLY A 5 -5.70 -13.66 10.57
C GLY A 5 -6.27 -12.71 9.52
N VAL A 6 -6.93 -11.63 9.96
CA VAL A 6 -7.42 -10.60 9.04
C VAL A 6 -6.30 -9.62 8.73
N LEU A 7 -6.00 -9.42 7.44
CA LEU A 7 -5.05 -8.42 6.98
C LEU A 7 -5.53 -7.01 7.34
N VAL A 8 -4.65 -6.24 7.98
CA VAL A 8 -4.88 -4.81 8.23
C VAL A 8 -4.48 -4.04 6.97
N ASP A 9 -5.40 -3.24 6.44
CA ASP A 9 -5.16 -2.40 5.27
C ASP A 9 -5.09 -0.92 5.67
N LEU A 10 -4.01 -0.26 5.24
CA LEU A 10 -3.68 1.13 5.53
C LEU A 10 -3.96 2.07 4.35
N ALA A 11 -4.56 1.58 3.27
CA ALA A 11 -5.16 2.49 2.30
C ALA A 11 -6.23 3.37 3.00
N HIS A 12 -6.37 4.62 2.54
CA HIS A 12 -7.28 5.67 3.02
C HIS A 12 -7.02 6.29 4.40
N VAL A 13 -6.18 5.70 5.23
CA VAL A 13 -5.93 6.24 6.58
C VAL A 13 -4.99 7.46 6.56
N SER A 14 -4.91 8.20 7.67
CA SER A 14 -3.97 9.32 7.80
C SER A 14 -2.53 8.82 8.00
N PRO A 15 -1.51 9.64 7.68
CA PRO A 15 -0.12 9.29 7.97
C PRO A 15 0.14 8.94 9.45
N ASP A 16 -0.59 9.56 10.38
CA ASP A 16 -0.47 9.25 11.81
C ASP A 16 -0.98 7.84 12.11
N THR A 17 -2.10 7.42 11.53
CA THR A 17 -2.58 6.03 11.62
C THR A 17 -1.62 5.06 10.96
N MET A 18 -0.99 5.43 9.84
CA MET A 18 0.04 4.58 9.21
C MET A 18 1.21 4.34 10.17
N ARG A 19 1.76 5.42 10.76
CA ARG A 19 2.88 5.33 11.72
C ARG A 19 2.51 4.50 12.93
N ASP A 20 1.34 4.76 13.53
CA ASP A 20 0.87 4.04 14.72
C ASP A 20 0.75 2.53 14.46
N VAL A 21 0.03 2.14 13.41
CA VAL A 21 -0.19 0.72 13.08
C VAL A 21 1.09 0.01 12.66
N LEU A 22 2.05 0.70 12.03
CA LEU A 22 3.35 0.13 11.69
C LEU A 22 4.35 0.11 12.86
N GLY A 23 3.99 0.68 14.02
CA GLY A 23 4.79 0.70 15.24
C GLY A 23 5.87 1.78 15.26
N GLY A 24 5.57 2.95 14.71
CA GLY A 24 6.42 4.15 14.77
C GLY A 24 6.17 5.03 16.01
N GLY A 25 5.25 4.64 16.90
CA GLY A 25 4.99 5.32 18.17
C GLY A 25 5.71 4.67 19.35
N ASP A 26 5.72 5.36 20.50
CA ASP A 26 6.42 4.91 21.71
C ASP A 26 5.57 3.98 22.60
N ASP A 27 4.24 4.08 22.50
CA ASP A 27 3.31 3.49 23.48
C ASP A 27 2.96 2.01 23.20
N TRP A 28 3.08 1.56 21.95
CA TRP A 28 2.87 0.16 21.57
C TRP A 28 3.64 -0.22 20.31
N ALA A 29 3.90 -1.52 20.14
CA ALA A 29 4.79 -2.03 19.10
C ALA A 29 4.17 -2.09 17.69
N GLY A 30 2.98 -1.53 17.46
CA GLY A 30 2.25 -1.66 16.20
C GLY A 30 1.67 -3.08 15.97
N SER A 31 1.10 -3.28 14.79
CA SER A 31 0.53 -4.57 14.39
C SER A 31 1.57 -5.70 14.44
N THR A 32 1.21 -6.81 15.06
CA THR A 32 2.05 -8.02 15.13
C THR A 32 2.23 -8.67 13.75
N ALA A 33 1.15 -8.78 12.96
CA ALA A 33 1.23 -9.23 11.57
C ALA A 33 1.48 -8.03 10.63
N PRO A 34 2.20 -8.22 9.52
CA PRO A 34 2.48 -7.15 8.57
C PRO A 34 1.18 -6.59 7.94
N PRO A 35 0.88 -5.29 8.10
CA PRO A 35 -0.19 -4.65 7.34
C PRO A 35 0.11 -4.55 5.85
N ILE A 36 -0.91 -4.27 5.05
CA ILE A 36 -0.81 -3.94 3.63
C ILE A 36 -1.25 -2.50 3.39
N PHE A 37 -0.89 -1.96 2.22
CA PHE A 37 -1.65 -0.89 1.58
C PHE A 37 -2.21 -1.48 0.31
N SER A 38 -3.51 -1.76 0.26
CA SER A 38 -4.15 -2.43 -0.87
C SER A 38 -4.12 -1.60 -2.17
N HIS A 39 -4.13 -0.27 -2.04
CA HIS A 39 -4.02 0.66 -3.14
C HIS A 39 -3.55 2.06 -2.67
N SER A 40 -2.24 2.29 -2.68
CA SER A 40 -1.61 3.60 -2.43
C SER A 40 -0.29 3.72 -3.20
N SER A 41 0.18 4.95 -3.45
CA SER A 41 1.41 5.20 -4.22
C SER A 41 2.44 6.00 -3.40
N ALA A 42 3.60 6.32 -3.97
CA ALA A 42 4.68 7.03 -3.29
C ALA A 42 4.43 8.55 -3.17
N HIS A 43 4.46 9.09 -1.95
CA HIS A 43 4.18 10.51 -1.71
C HIS A 43 5.28 11.43 -2.26
N ALA A 44 6.53 10.97 -2.28
CA ALA A 44 7.66 11.76 -2.79
C ALA A 44 7.54 12.09 -4.28
N LEU A 45 6.91 11.21 -5.07
CA LEU A 45 6.69 11.43 -6.51
C LEU A 45 5.40 12.22 -6.79
N CYS A 46 4.36 11.99 -5.98
CA CYS A 46 3.10 12.72 -6.05
C CYS A 46 2.61 13.01 -4.62
N PRO A 47 2.73 14.25 -4.12
CA PRO A 47 2.47 14.61 -2.72
C PRO A 47 0.97 14.73 -2.40
N HIS A 48 0.24 13.66 -2.68
CA HIS A 48 -1.18 13.51 -2.40
C HIS A 48 -1.36 12.86 -1.02
N PRO A 49 -2.33 13.29 -0.17
CA PRO A 49 -2.56 12.71 1.16
C PRO A 49 -2.95 11.22 1.15
N ARG A 50 -3.24 10.66 -0.04
CA ARG A 50 -3.51 9.23 -0.22
C ARG A 50 -2.25 8.38 -0.41
N ASN A 51 -1.11 9.02 -0.62
CA ASN A 51 0.16 8.38 -0.87
C ASN A 51 0.99 8.24 0.40
N VAL A 52 1.90 7.27 0.38
CA VAL A 52 2.70 6.84 1.52
C VAL A 52 3.97 7.71 1.62
N PRO A 53 4.17 8.45 2.73
CA PRO A 53 5.40 9.20 2.98
C PRO A 53 6.64 8.31 3.15
N ASP A 54 7.83 8.82 2.82
CA ASP A 54 9.06 8.04 2.88
C ASP A 54 9.39 7.51 4.29
N ASP A 55 9.09 8.27 5.34
CA ASP A 55 9.29 7.80 6.71
C ASP A 55 8.36 6.62 7.04
N VAL A 56 7.14 6.62 6.50
CA VAL A 56 6.22 5.49 6.58
C VAL A 56 6.72 4.31 5.74
N LEU A 57 7.31 4.53 4.57
CA LEU A 57 7.93 3.46 3.78
C LEU A 57 9.06 2.76 4.55
N GLN A 58 9.86 3.48 5.33
CA GLN A 58 10.86 2.85 6.20
C GLN A 58 10.21 1.98 7.29
N LEU A 59 9.05 2.38 7.82
CA LEU A 59 8.28 1.53 8.75
C LEU A 59 7.66 0.31 8.05
N VAL A 60 7.22 0.44 6.78
CA VAL A 60 6.78 -0.68 5.94
C VAL A 60 7.88 -1.73 5.84
N LYS A 61 9.11 -1.28 5.55
CA LYS A 61 10.29 -2.15 5.50
C LYS A 61 10.51 -2.87 6.83
N ALA A 62 10.57 -2.11 7.91
CA ALA A 62 10.82 -2.64 9.25
C ALA A 62 9.77 -3.67 9.68
N ARG A 63 8.51 -3.49 9.26
CA ARG A 63 7.39 -4.38 9.58
C ARG A 63 7.27 -5.61 8.68
N GLY A 64 7.95 -5.63 7.52
CA GLY A 64 7.76 -6.70 6.53
C GLY A 64 6.51 -6.53 5.65
N SER A 65 5.93 -5.34 5.65
CA SER A 65 4.69 -4.98 4.95
C SER A 65 4.86 -4.81 3.44
N VAL A 66 3.75 -4.60 2.73
CA VAL A 66 3.72 -4.36 1.29
C VAL A 66 2.87 -3.13 0.95
N VAL A 67 3.35 -2.29 0.02
CA VAL A 67 2.57 -1.20 -0.60
C VAL A 67 2.18 -1.63 -2.01
N MET A 68 0.88 -1.77 -2.26
CA MET A 68 0.35 -2.16 -3.55
C MET A 68 0.01 -0.89 -4.36
N ILE A 69 0.76 -0.66 -5.44
CA ILE A 69 0.74 0.60 -6.18
C ILE A 69 -0.62 0.80 -6.86
N ASN A 70 -1.21 1.97 -6.61
CA ASN A 70 -2.52 2.38 -7.11
C ASN A 70 -2.45 3.00 -8.51
N PHE A 71 -3.51 2.88 -9.32
CA PHE A 71 -3.56 3.41 -10.68
C PHE A 71 -4.42 4.67 -10.83
N MET A 72 -5.01 5.21 -9.76
CA MET A 72 -5.75 6.49 -9.78
C MET A 72 -4.84 7.61 -10.31
N PRO A 73 -5.19 8.25 -11.45
CA PRO A 73 -4.38 9.31 -12.06
C PRO A 73 -3.96 10.43 -11.09
N ASP A 74 -4.88 10.88 -10.23
CA ASP A 74 -4.60 11.95 -9.25
C ASP A 74 -3.55 11.55 -8.20
N PHE A 75 -3.31 10.25 -7.99
CA PHE A 75 -2.36 9.75 -6.99
C PHE A 75 -1.01 9.37 -7.60
N VAL A 76 -0.91 9.24 -8.92
CA VAL A 76 0.35 8.89 -9.61
C VAL A 76 0.89 10.00 -10.49
N SER A 77 0.11 11.06 -10.69
CA SER A 77 0.38 12.08 -11.69
C SER A 77 -0.02 13.45 -11.19
N CYS A 78 0.72 13.97 -10.21
CA CYS A 78 0.41 15.25 -9.59
C CYS A 78 1.65 16.12 -9.33
N ALA A 79 1.43 17.42 -9.15
CA ALA A 79 2.47 18.39 -8.80
C ALA A 79 1.97 19.36 -7.72
N ILE A 80 2.91 19.93 -6.95
CA ILE A 80 2.56 20.95 -5.96
C ILE A 80 2.09 22.21 -6.72
N PRO A 81 0.86 22.69 -6.48
CA PRO A 81 0.34 23.90 -7.10
C PRO A 81 1.12 25.14 -6.66
N ASP A 82 1.31 26.08 -7.58
CA ASP A 82 1.86 27.40 -7.32
C ASP A 82 0.92 28.49 -7.88
N PRO A 83 0.13 29.19 -7.03
CA PRO A 83 0.16 29.17 -5.57
C PRO A 83 -0.51 27.92 -4.95
N PRO A 84 -0.19 27.53 -3.70
CA PRO A 84 -0.77 26.34 -3.07
C PRO A 84 -2.30 26.34 -2.97
N ASN A 85 -2.91 25.19 -3.24
CA ASN A 85 -4.35 24.98 -3.08
C ASN A 85 -4.78 25.01 -1.61
N LYS A 86 -5.91 25.65 -1.31
CA LYS A 86 -6.43 25.79 0.08
C LYS A 86 -6.80 24.46 0.74
N ASN A 87 -7.10 23.43 -0.04
CA ASN A 87 -7.47 22.10 0.44
C ASN A 87 -6.25 21.18 0.66
N GLY A 88 -5.04 21.63 0.33
CA GLY A 88 -3.82 20.82 0.44
C GLY A 88 -3.73 19.67 -0.59
N ILE A 89 -4.57 19.68 -1.63
CA ILE A 89 -4.55 18.67 -2.70
C ILE A 89 -3.66 19.17 -3.85
N PRO A 90 -2.72 18.35 -4.35
CA PRO A 90 -1.87 18.72 -5.48
C PRO A 90 -2.67 18.83 -6.80
N ASP A 91 -2.11 19.53 -7.78
CA ASP A 91 -2.73 19.63 -9.11
C ASP A 91 -2.47 18.36 -9.92
N PHE A 92 -3.49 17.85 -10.59
CA PHE A 92 -3.36 16.75 -11.53
C PHE A 92 -2.58 17.18 -12.78
N VAL A 93 -1.63 16.34 -13.21
CA VAL A 93 -0.78 16.58 -14.38
C VAL A 93 -1.13 15.56 -15.45
N ASP A 94 -2.03 15.89 -16.38
CA ASP A 94 -2.49 14.92 -17.39
C ASP A 94 -1.35 14.29 -18.21
N ALA A 95 -0.31 15.07 -18.55
CA ALA A 95 0.83 14.59 -19.34
C ALA A 95 1.55 13.40 -18.71
N ASN A 96 1.55 13.30 -17.39
CA ASN A 96 2.24 12.27 -16.63
C ASN A 96 1.34 11.03 -16.37
N SER A 97 0.02 11.12 -16.62
CA SER A 97 -0.94 10.04 -16.36
C SER A 97 -0.77 8.88 -17.34
N THR A 98 0.21 8.03 -17.06
CA THR A 98 0.68 6.96 -17.95
C THR A 98 1.10 5.73 -17.15
N LEU A 99 1.09 4.56 -17.81
CA LEU A 99 1.68 3.33 -17.30
C LEU A 99 3.13 3.53 -16.84
N ALA A 100 3.90 4.34 -17.56
CA ALA A 100 5.29 4.64 -17.23
C ALA A 100 5.43 5.35 -15.87
N HIS A 101 4.53 6.27 -15.52
CA HIS A 101 4.53 6.91 -14.19
C HIS A 101 4.10 5.95 -13.08
N VAL A 102 3.15 5.04 -13.34
CA VAL A 102 2.84 3.96 -12.38
C VAL A 102 4.08 3.10 -12.12
N ALA A 103 4.84 2.77 -13.17
CA ALA A 103 6.12 2.07 -13.03
C ALA A 103 7.19 2.90 -12.28
N ASP A 104 7.18 4.24 -12.38
CA ASP A 104 8.06 5.12 -11.59
C ASP A 104 7.81 4.95 -10.09
N HIS A 105 6.54 4.85 -9.66
CA HIS A 105 6.19 4.58 -8.26
C HIS A 105 6.65 3.19 -7.79
N ILE A 106 6.49 2.16 -8.64
CA ILE A 106 6.95 0.80 -8.31
C ILE A 106 8.48 0.79 -8.11
N VAL A 107 9.22 1.37 -9.05
CA VAL A 107 10.69 1.41 -9.01
C VAL A 107 11.18 2.27 -7.85
N TYR A 108 10.58 3.43 -7.61
CA TYR A 108 10.96 4.31 -6.50
C TYR A 108 10.86 3.61 -5.14
N ILE A 109 9.73 2.96 -4.85
CA ILE A 109 9.58 2.23 -3.58
C ILE A 109 10.51 1.00 -3.55
N GLY A 110 10.63 0.29 -4.67
CA GLY A 110 11.52 -0.86 -4.81
C GLY A 110 12.99 -0.52 -4.53
N GLU A 111 13.47 0.61 -5.02
CA GLU A 111 14.84 1.11 -4.77
C GLU A 111 15.01 1.65 -3.34
N LEU A 112 14.00 2.32 -2.80
CA LEU A 112 14.06 2.93 -1.47
C LEU A 112 14.05 1.89 -0.33
N ILE A 113 13.17 0.89 -0.43
CA ILE A 113 12.96 -0.07 0.66
C ILE A 113 13.12 -1.54 0.28
N GLY A 114 13.16 -1.87 -1.02
CA GLY A 114 13.26 -3.23 -1.55
C GLY A 114 12.01 -3.64 -2.31
N PHE A 115 12.17 -4.30 -3.47
CA PHE A 115 11.06 -4.79 -4.29
C PHE A 115 10.19 -5.83 -3.58
N GLU A 116 10.70 -6.47 -2.54
CA GLU A 116 9.95 -7.36 -1.66
C GLU A 116 8.86 -6.63 -0.83
N HIS A 117 8.79 -5.31 -0.89
CA HIS A 117 7.78 -4.49 -0.20
C HIS A 117 6.81 -3.79 -1.16
N VAL A 118 6.81 -4.16 -2.44
CA VAL A 118 5.95 -3.54 -3.47
C VAL A 118 4.97 -4.55 -4.05
N GLY A 119 3.76 -4.10 -4.39
CA GLY A 119 2.72 -4.91 -5.04
C GLY A 119 1.91 -4.11 -6.06
N LEU A 120 0.85 -4.70 -6.60
CA LEU A 120 -0.06 -4.05 -7.56
C LEU A 120 -1.47 -3.92 -6.98
N GLY A 121 -1.98 -2.68 -6.90
CA GLY A 121 -3.22 -2.33 -6.22
C GLY A 121 -4.11 -1.46 -7.07
N SER A 122 -4.54 -1.97 -8.24
CA SER A 122 -5.06 -1.13 -9.34
C SER A 122 -6.17 -0.14 -8.99
N ASP A 123 -7.10 -0.55 -8.12
CA ASP A 123 -8.35 0.19 -7.84
C ASP A 123 -9.24 0.36 -9.09
N TYR A 124 -9.14 -0.56 -10.07
CA TYR A 124 -10.08 -0.61 -11.19
C TYR A 124 -11.52 -0.69 -10.69
N ASP A 125 -12.44 -0.02 -11.41
CA ASP A 125 -13.85 0.18 -11.05
C ASP A 125 -14.10 0.97 -9.75
N GLY A 126 -13.05 1.32 -8.99
CA GLY A 126 -13.07 2.27 -7.87
C GLY A 126 -12.66 3.70 -8.24
N ILE A 127 -12.02 3.85 -9.41
CA ILE A 127 -11.52 5.13 -9.96
C ILE A 127 -12.36 5.61 -11.14
N THR A 128 -12.37 6.93 -11.39
CA THR A 128 -13.17 7.56 -12.46
C THR A 128 -12.49 7.55 -13.82
N THR A 129 -11.16 7.52 -13.84
CA THR A 129 -10.31 7.49 -15.03
C THR A 129 -9.07 6.66 -14.76
N THR A 130 -8.39 6.23 -15.82
CA THR A 130 -7.19 5.40 -15.75
C THR A 130 -6.00 6.05 -16.46
N PRO A 131 -4.75 5.69 -16.11
CA PRO A 131 -3.56 6.15 -16.81
C PRO A 131 -3.50 5.57 -18.23
N ARG A 132 -2.93 6.33 -19.17
CA ARG A 132 -2.73 5.85 -20.55
C ARG A 132 -1.84 4.60 -20.56
N GLY A 133 -2.27 3.54 -21.22
CA GLY A 133 -1.65 2.22 -21.21
C GLY A 133 -2.13 1.29 -20.09
N LEU A 134 -2.97 1.77 -19.17
CA LEU A 134 -3.62 0.99 -18.10
C LEU A 134 -5.14 1.17 -18.17
N GLU A 135 -5.72 1.11 -19.37
CA GLU A 135 -7.14 1.38 -19.58
C GLU A 135 -8.05 0.40 -18.84
N ASP A 136 -7.63 -0.85 -18.69
CA ASP A 136 -8.43 -1.92 -18.08
C ASP A 136 -7.56 -3.09 -17.56
N VAL A 137 -8.24 -4.11 -17.01
CA VAL A 137 -7.61 -5.31 -16.43
C VAL A 137 -6.81 -6.15 -17.43
N THR A 138 -6.91 -5.91 -18.74
CA THR A 138 -6.08 -6.62 -19.74
C THR A 138 -4.65 -6.09 -19.81
N LYS A 139 -4.35 -4.96 -19.14
CA LYS A 139 -3.08 -4.22 -19.26
C LYS A 139 -1.98 -4.60 -18.28
N PHE A 140 -2.23 -5.52 -17.35
CA PHE A 140 -1.20 -6.00 -16.43
C PHE A 140 0.08 -6.53 -17.13
N PRO A 141 0.00 -7.28 -18.25
CA PRO A 141 1.20 -7.70 -18.98
C PRO A 141 2.04 -6.53 -19.51
N ASP A 142 1.41 -5.42 -19.91
CA ASP A 142 2.11 -4.24 -20.41
C ASP A 142 2.93 -3.57 -19.28
N LEU A 143 2.37 -3.53 -18.06
CA LEU A 143 3.07 -2.99 -16.89
C LEU A 143 4.26 -3.86 -16.50
N VAL A 144 4.10 -5.19 -16.50
CA VAL A 144 5.21 -6.12 -16.25
C VAL A 144 6.30 -5.95 -17.29
N ALA A 145 5.94 -5.85 -18.58
CA ALA A 145 6.91 -5.62 -19.65
C ALA A 145 7.68 -4.30 -19.45
N GLU A 146 7.03 -3.25 -18.98
CA GLU A 146 7.68 -1.98 -18.67
C GLU A 146 8.67 -2.10 -17.50
N LEU A 147 8.32 -2.81 -16.42
CA LEU A 147 9.25 -3.06 -15.30
C LEU A 147 10.50 -3.80 -15.78
N LEU A 148 10.33 -4.85 -16.59
CA LEU A 148 11.45 -5.61 -17.15
C LEU A 148 12.34 -4.75 -18.07
N ARG A 149 11.74 -3.89 -18.91
CA ARG A 149 12.51 -2.94 -19.75
C ARG A 149 13.35 -1.96 -18.93
N ARG A 150 12.89 -1.61 -17.73
CA ARG A 150 13.60 -0.73 -16.79
C ARG A 150 14.70 -1.45 -15.99
N GLY A 151 14.87 -2.75 -16.20
CA GLY A 151 15.90 -3.54 -15.54
C GLY A 151 15.47 -4.15 -14.20
N VAL A 152 14.18 -4.09 -13.85
CA VAL A 152 13.65 -4.90 -12.75
C VAL A 152 13.85 -6.37 -13.11
N SER A 153 14.46 -7.14 -12.23
CA SER A 153 14.75 -8.56 -12.49
C SER A 153 13.46 -9.37 -12.59
N ASP A 154 13.50 -10.53 -13.27
CA ASP A 154 12.36 -11.45 -13.30
C ASP A 154 11.93 -11.87 -11.89
N GLU A 155 12.89 -12.02 -10.97
CA GLU A 155 12.65 -12.36 -9.57
C GLU A 155 11.87 -11.26 -8.85
N ASP A 156 12.28 -10.00 -9.03
CA ASP A 156 11.63 -8.86 -8.40
C ASP A 156 10.28 -8.54 -9.05
N ALA A 157 10.15 -8.69 -10.37
CA ALA A 157 8.88 -8.58 -11.06
C ALA A 157 7.88 -9.63 -10.53
N ALA A 158 8.31 -10.88 -10.31
CA ALA A 158 7.47 -11.92 -9.73
C ALA A 158 7.03 -11.60 -8.28
N LYS A 159 7.91 -10.98 -7.48
CA LYS A 159 7.58 -10.46 -6.14
C LYS A 159 6.47 -9.42 -6.23
N VAL A 160 6.63 -8.42 -7.11
CA VAL A 160 5.66 -7.31 -7.30
C VAL A 160 4.30 -7.80 -7.80
N VAL A 161 4.28 -8.71 -8.77
CA VAL A 161 3.03 -9.22 -9.37
C VAL A 161 2.16 -9.96 -8.36
N GLY A 162 2.75 -10.65 -7.38
CA GLY A 162 1.95 -11.35 -6.37
C GLY A 162 2.73 -12.07 -5.28
N GLY A 163 4.03 -12.32 -5.45
CA GLY A 163 4.82 -13.02 -4.43
C GLY A 163 4.79 -12.35 -3.06
N ASN A 164 4.83 -11.01 -3.02
CA ASN A 164 4.88 -10.26 -1.77
C ASN A 164 3.57 -10.29 -0.99
N ILE A 165 2.41 -10.15 -1.67
CA ILE A 165 1.11 -10.24 -0.99
C ILE A 165 0.88 -11.64 -0.44
N LEU A 166 1.29 -12.69 -1.17
CA LEU A 166 1.21 -14.07 -0.69
C LEU A 166 2.10 -14.29 0.54
N ARG A 167 3.31 -13.70 0.57
CA ARG A 167 4.17 -13.72 1.76
C ARG A 167 3.48 -13.06 2.95
N VAL A 168 2.96 -11.84 2.77
CA VAL A 168 2.29 -11.09 3.86
C VAL A 168 1.08 -11.84 4.39
N TRP A 169 0.29 -12.45 3.51
CA TRP A 169 -0.85 -13.28 3.89
C TRP A 169 -0.42 -14.50 4.71
N ALA A 170 0.61 -15.22 4.27
CA ALA A 170 1.14 -16.37 5.00
C ALA A 170 1.69 -15.98 6.39
N GLU A 171 2.31 -14.81 6.54
CA GLU A 171 2.75 -14.32 7.86
C GLU A 171 1.57 -13.94 8.76
N ALA A 172 0.50 -13.37 8.22
CA ALA A 172 -0.71 -13.08 8.99
C ALA A 172 -1.37 -14.36 9.53
N ASP A 173 -1.43 -15.42 8.72
CA ASP A 173 -1.92 -16.73 9.16
C ASP A 173 -1.05 -17.33 10.28
N LYS A 174 0.29 -17.27 10.15
CA LYS A 174 1.22 -17.73 11.18
C LYS A 174 1.03 -17.00 12.51
N VAL A 175 0.89 -15.67 12.46
CA VAL A 175 0.65 -14.85 13.65
C VAL A 175 -0.69 -15.22 14.29
N ALA A 176 -1.75 -15.37 13.50
CA ALA A 176 -3.07 -15.73 14.00
C ALA A 176 -3.06 -17.09 14.72
N LEU A 177 -2.49 -18.12 14.07
CA LEU A 177 -2.39 -19.47 14.62
C LEU A 177 -1.58 -19.48 15.91
N LYS A 178 -0.47 -18.73 15.97
CA LYS A 178 0.34 -18.61 17.18
C LYS A 178 -0.45 -17.95 18.32
N MET A 179 -1.09 -16.81 18.07
CA MET A 179 -1.87 -16.10 19.11
C MET A 179 -3.01 -16.98 19.65
N GLN A 180 -3.68 -17.73 18.78
CA GLN A 180 -4.72 -18.68 19.20
C GLN A 180 -4.16 -19.83 20.04
N ALA A 181 -3.01 -20.39 19.66
CA ALA A 181 -2.35 -21.45 20.41
C ALA A 181 -1.82 -20.98 21.78
N ASP A 182 -1.37 -19.72 21.86
CA ASP A 182 -0.90 -19.09 23.09
C ASP A 182 -2.07 -18.71 24.04
N GLY A 183 -3.33 -18.91 23.61
CA GLY A 183 -4.51 -18.67 24.43
C GLY A 183 -4.98 -17.21 24.47
N GLU A 184 -4.55 -16.38 23.51
CA GLU A 184 -5.01 -15.00 23.37
C GLU A 184 -6.54 -14.97 23.22
N LYS A 185 -7.22 -14.19 24.05
CA LYS A 185 -8.68 -14.18 24.09
C LYS A 185 -9.25 -13.39 22.91
N PRO A 186 -10.44 -13.76 22.39
CA PRO A 186 -11.20 -12.91 21.50
C PRO A 186 -11.52 -11.56 22.16
N LEU A 187 -11.62 -10.51 21.34
CA LEU A 187 -12.29 -9.26 21.75
C LEU A 187 -13.78 -9.56 21.91
N GLU A 188 -14.37 -9.13 23.03
CA GLU A 188 -15.80 -9.28 23.31
C GLU A 188 -16.47 -7.91 23.24
N ASP A 189 -17.60 -7.84 22.56
CA ASP A 189 -18.40 -6.60 22.49
C ASP A 189 -19.08 -6.35 23.84
N ASP A 190 -19.09 -5.10 24.28
CA ASP A 190 -19.87 -4.66 25.44
C ASP A 190 -21.36 -4.58 25.05
N LEU A 191 -22.10 -5.66 25.31
CA LEU A 191 -23.54 -5.68 25.07
C LEU A 191 -24.30 -5.00 26.21
N PRO A 192 -25.30 -4.15 25.91
CA PRO A 192 -26.14 -3.55 26.94
C PRO A 192 -26.89 -4.63 27.73
N ASN A 193 -27.07 -4.40 29.04
CA ASN A 193 -27.87 -5.30 29.87
C ASN A 193 -29.32 -5.29 29.38
N VAL A 194 -29.80 -6.45 28.92
CA VAL A 194 -31.12 -6.64 28.33
C VAL A 194 -32.22 -7.01 29.34
N GLY A 195 -31.89 -7.13 30.64
CA GLY A 195 -32.86 -7.08 31.74
C GLY A 195 -33.95 -8.14 31.79
N TRP A 196 -33.75 -9.30 31.13
CA TRP A 196 -34.62 -10.46 31.24
C TRP A 196 -34.09 -11.50 32.23
#